data_AF-A0A392SIZ7-F1
#
_entry.id   AF-A0A392SIZ7-F1
#
_cell.length_a   1.000
_cell.length_b   1.000
_cell.length_c   1.000
_cell.angle_alpha   90.00
_cell.angle_beta   90.00
_cell.angle_gamma   90.00
#
_symmetry.space_group_name_H-M   'P 1'
#
loop_
_entity.id
_entity.type
_entity.pdbx_description
1 polymer ?
#
loop_
_entity_poly.entity_id
_entity_poly.type
_entity_poly.pdbx_seq_one_letter_code
_entity_poly.pdbx_strand_id
1 'polypeptide(L)'
;VVTPLLTGSNYHSWSRSMKRALGAKMKLDFVDRTLPIPEDDFDPAFHAWHRCNQLISLWILNSVSPSIAQSVVFMENAIDI
;
A
#
# COMPACT_ATOMS: atom_id res chain seq x y z
N VAL A 1 5.35 -6.75 -6.86
CA VAL A 1 4.14 -6.66 -7.70
C VAL A 1 3.36 -7.94 -7.55
N VAL A 2 2.04 -7.86 -7.37
CA VAL A 2 1.13 -9.01 -7.26
C VAL A 2 0.41 -9.20 -8.58
N THR A 3 0.38 -10.44 -9.05
CA THR A 3 -0.35 -10.85 -10.24
C THR A 3 -1.38 -11.94 -9.89
N PRO A 4 -2.52 -12.01 -10.61
CA PRO A 4 -2.99 -11.04 -11.61
C PRO A 4 -3.28 -9.67 -11.00
N LEU A 5 -3.23 -8.60 -11.82
CA LEU A 5 -3.54 -7.24 -11.36
C LEU A 5 -4.97 -7.16 -10.81
N LEU A 6 -5.21 -6.27 -9.85
CA LEU A 6 -6.56 -6.00 -9.37
C LEU A 6 -7.40 -5.44 -10.51
N THR A 7 -8.56 -6.04 -10.70
CA THR A 7 -9.63 -5.55 -11.57
C THR A 7 -10.84 -5.26 -10.68
N GLY A 8 -12.07 -5.49 -11.16
CA GLY A 8 -13.26 -5.46 -10.29
C GLY A 8 -13.62 -6.84 -9.71
N SER A 9 -13.50 -7.91 -10.49
CA SER A 9 -14.06 -9.22 -10.16
C SER A 9 -13.16 -10.09 -9.29
N ASN A 10 -11.87 -9.77 -9.18
CA ASN A 10 -10.87 -10.60 -8.50
C ASN A 10 -10.40 -10.05 -7.14
N TYR A 11 -11.12 -9.08 -6.56
CA TYR A 11 -10.70 -8.38 -5.34
C TYR A 11 -10.33 -9.31 -4.18
N HIS A 12 -11.16 -10.32 -3.88
CA HIS A 12 -10.87 -11.22 -2.74
C HIS A 12 -9.56 -11.99 -2.89
N SER A 13 -9.31 -12.53 -4.08
CA SER A 13 -8.07 -13.26 -4.39
C SER A 13 -6.86 -12.33 -4.39
N TRP A 14 -7.00 -11.15 -5.02
CA TRP A 14 -5.95 -10.14 -5.07
C TRP A 14 -5.60 -9.61 -3.67
N SER A 15 -6.60 -9.25 -2.87
CA SER A 15 -6.43 -8.73 -1.50
C SER A 15 -5.70 -9.74 -0.63
N ARG A 16 -6.06 -11.02 -0.70
CA ARG A 16 -5.35 -12.09 0.02
C ARG A 16 -3.88 -12.19 -0.42
N SER A 17 -3.60 -12.15 -1.72
CA SER A 17 -2.23 -12.20 -2.24
C SER A 17 -1.42 -10.95 -1.86
N MET A 18 -2.02 -9.76 -1.90
CA MET A 18 -1.38 -8.51 -1.52
C MET A 18 -1.05 -8.48 -0.02
N LYS A 19 -1.99 -8.87 0.85
CA LYS A 19 -1.74 -8.99 2.29
C LYS A 19 -0.60 -9.96 2.60
N ARG A 20 -0.51 -11.09 1.88
CA ARG A 20 0.62 -12.04 2.02
C ARG A 20 1.93 -11.44 1.56
N ALA A 21 1.95 -10.75 0.42
CA ALA A 21 3.16 -10.12 -0.11
C ALA A 21 3.70 -9.02 0.82
N LEU A 22 2.82 -8.21 1.40
CA LEU A 22 3.17 -7.19 2.41
C LEU A 22 3.58 -7.83 3.74
N GLY A 23 2.84 -8.84 4.20
CA GLY A 23 3.16 -9.58 5.43
C GLY A 23 4.54 -10.25 5.38
N ALA A 24 4.90 -10.87 4.26
CA ALA A 24 6.22 -11.47 4.04
C ALA A 24 7.38 -10.44 4.09
N LYS A 25 7.06 -9.15 3.98
CA LYS A 25 8.00 -8.04 4.04
C LYS A 25 7.89 -7.21 5.32
N MET A 26 7.02 -7.62 6.26
CA MET A 26 6.70 -6.87 7.48
C MET A 26 6.23 -5.44 7.14
N LYS A 27 5.29 -5.34 6.20
CA LYS A 27 4.71 -4.07 5.72
C LYS A 27 3.17 -4.06 5.73
N LEU A 28 2.54 -5.07 6.32
CA LEU A 28 1.08 -5.17 6.34
C LEU A 28 0.45 -4.09 7.24
N ASP A 29 1.19 -3.72 8.28
CA ASP A 29 0.86 -2.73 9.29
C ASP A 29 0.61 -1.31 8.73
N PHE A 30 1.23 -0.99 7.58
CA PHE A 30 1.02 0.27 6.86
C PHE A 30 -0.35 0.38 6.17
N VAL A 31 -1.08 -0.72 5.97
CA VAL A 31 -2.34 -0.74 5.21
C VAL A 31 -3.54 -1.27 6.02
N ASP A 32 -3.31 -1.79 7.23
CA ASP A 32 -4.34 -2.39 8.08
C ASP A 32 -4.74 -1.54 9.30
N ARG A 33 -4.25 -0.29 9.37
CA ARG A 33 -4.49 0.69 10.46
C ARG A 33 -3.82 0.34 11.78
N THR A 34 -2.92 -0.65 11.82
CA THR A 34 -2.19 -0.98 13.04
C THR A 34 -0.97 -0.09 13.27
N LEU A 35 -0.35 0.43 12.21
CA LEU A 35 0.73 1.42 12.30
C LEU A 35 0.15 2.85 12.21
N PRO A 36 0.28 3.68 13.27
CA PRO A 36 -0.14 5.07 13.21
C PRO A 36 0.71 5.87 12.22
N ILE A 37 0.08 6.85 11.58
CA ILE A 37 0.78 7.85 10.77
C ILE A 37 1.49 8.80 11.75
N PRO A 38 2.81 9.01 11.62
CA PRO A 38 3.50 9.97 12.48
C PRO A 38 2.97 11.38 12.23
N GLU A 39 2.62 12.09 13.30
CA GLU A 39 2.07 13.46 13.24
C GLU A 39 3.17 14.53 13.22
N ASP A 40 4.38 14.18 13.62
CA ASP A 40 5.53 15.08 13.74
C ASP A 40 6.60 14.75 12.70
N ASP A 41 6.80 15.66 11.75
CA ASP A 41 7.84 15.55 10.72
C ASP A 41 9.26 15.60 11.30
N PHE A 42 9.43 16.08 12.54
CA PHE A 42 10.71 16.09 13.25
C PHE A 42 11.01 14.78 13.97
N ASP A 43 10.06 13.84 14.04
CA ASP A 43 10.31 12.50 14.55
C ASP A 43 11.36 11.80 13.66
N PRO A 44 12.49 11.34 14.22
CA PRO A 44 13.48 10.56 13.47
C PRO A 44 12.89 9.37 12.68
N ALA A 45 11.77 8.81 13.14
CA ALA A 45 11.05 7.72 12.49
C ALA A 45 10.22 8.17 11.28
N PHE A 46 9.83 9.45 11.17
CA PHE A 46 8.98 9.97 10.10
C PHE A 46 9.59 9.69 8.72
N HIS A 47 10.86 10.00 8.51
CA HIS A 47 11.51 9.77 7.22
C HIS A 47 11.61 8.28 6.84
N ALA A 48 11.72 7.39 7.82
CA ALA A 48 11.73 5.94 7.57
C ALA A 48 10.32 5.43 7.23
N TRP A 49 9.32 5.92 7.97
CA TRP A 49 7.91 5.65 7.72
C TRP A 49 7.48 6.14 6.33
N HIS A 50 7.78 7.40 5.99
CA HIS A 50 7.41 8.00 4.71
C HIS A 50 8.01 7.23 3.52
N ARG A 51 9.29 6.81 3.62
CA ARG A 51 9.92 5.97 2.59
C ARG A 51 9.21 4.63 2.41
N CYS A 52 8.79 4.00 3.50
CA CYS A 52 8.05 2.74 3.44
C CYS A 52 6.66 2.95 2.84
N ASN A 53 5.95 4.00 3.24
CA ASN A 53 4.65 4.38 2.70
C ASN A 53 4.72 4.55 1.17
N GLN A 54 5.67 5.35 0.66
CA GLN A 54 5.87 5.56 -0.78
C GLN A 54 6.15 4.25 -1.54
N LEU A 55 6.98 3.37 -0.96
CA LEU A 55 7.30 2.08 -1.56
C LEU A 55 6.06 1.16 -1.66
N ILE A 56 5.23 1.14 -0.62
CA ILE A 56 4.01 0.33 -0.59
C ILE A 56 2.99 0.88 -1.58
N SER A 57 2.79 2.20 -1.63
CA SER A 57 1.94 2.85 -2.64
C SER A 57 2.39 2.47 -4.05
N LEU A 58 3.68 2.51 -4.34
CA LEU A 58 4.23 2.07 -5.63
C LEU A 58 3.96 0.59 -5.91
N TRP A 59 4.02 -0.29 -4.90
CA TRP A 59 3.68 -1.70 -5.09
C TRP A 59 2.19 -1.91 -5.35
N ILE A 60 1.31 -1.18 -4.66
CA ILE A 60 -0.14 -1.25 -4.89
C ILE A 60 -0.46 -0.75 -6.30
N LEU A 61 0.01 0.44 -6.67
CA LEU A 61 -0.21 1.03 -8.00
C LEU A 61 0.25 0.12 -9.15
N ASN A 62 1.38 -0.58 -8.98
CA ASN A 62 1.86 -1.55 -9.97
C ASN A 62 1.14 -2.91 -9.92
N SER A 63 0.29 -3.14 -8.93
CA SER A 63 -0.46 -4.39 -8.74
C SER A 63 -1.95 -4.24 -9.02
N VAL A 64 -2.41 -3.08 -9.47
CA VAL A 64 -3.81 -2.81 -9.86
C VAL A 64 -3.90 -2.53 -11.36
N SER A 65 -5.10 -2.63 -11.94
CA SER A 65 -5.32 -2.25 -13.34
C SER A 65 -5.01 -0.77 -13.56
N PRO A 66 -4.64 -0.35 -14.79
CA PRO A 66 -4.38 1.05 -15.07
C PRO A 66 -5.54 1.99 -14.71
N SER A 67 -6.79 1.55 -14.91
CA SER A 67 -7.97 2.32 -14.55
C SER A 67 -8.10 2.57 -13.03
N ILE A 68 -7.79 1.56 -12.22
CA ILE A 68 -7.79 1.68 -10.74
C ILE A 68 -6.60 2.51 -10.28
N ALA A 69 -5.42 2.30 -10.87
CA ALA A 69 -4.22 3.07 -10.55
C ALA A 69 -4.48 4.58 -10.72
N GLN A 70 -5.11 4.99 -11.82
CA GLN A 70 -5.42 6.39 -12.09
C GLN A 70 -6.41 7.00 -11.09
N SER A 71 -7.34 6.21 -10.52
CA SER A 71 -8.30 6.73 -9.54
C SER A 71 -7.70 6.93 -8.14
N VAL A 72 -6.58 6.27 -7.83
CA VAL A 72 -5.97 6.27 -6.49
C VAL A 72 -4.56 6.86 -6.44
N VAL A 73 -4.00 7.29 -7.57
CA VAL A 73 -2.61 7.81 -7.67
C VAL A 73 -2.34 9.05 -6.80
N PHE A 74 -3.38 9.81 -6.47
CA PHE A 74 -3.27 11.02 -5.66
C PHE A 74 -3.39 10.76 -4.15
N MET A 75 -3.63 9.52 -3.72
CA MET A 75 -3.66 9.18 -2.30
C MET A 75 -2.24 9.28 -1.73
N GLU A 76 -2.11 10.01 -0.62
CA GLU A 76 -0.81 10.25 0.02
C GLU A 76 -0.32 9.03 0.80
N ASN A 77 -1.24 8.28 1.43
CA ASN A 77 -0.92 7.15 2.27
C ASN A 77 -1.41 5.84 1.65
N ALA A 78 -0.60 4.79 1.78
CA ALA A 78 -0.94 3.46 1.28
C ALA A 78 -2.22 2.88 1.92
N ILE A 79 -2.60 3.39 3.10
CA ILE A 79 -3.81 3.01 3.82
C ILE A 79 -5.11 3.57 3.22
N ASP A 80 -4.99 4.64 2.42
CA ASP A 80 -6.10 5.31 1.75
C ASP A 80 -6.29 4.80 0.31
N ILE A 81 -5.40 3.91 -0.15
CA ILE A 81 -5.46 3.20 -1.44
C ILE A 81 -6.28 1.91 -1.30
#